data_AF-A0A6M4JE71-F1
#
_entry.id   AF-A0A6M4JE71-F1
#
_cell.length_a   1.000
_cell.length_b   1.000
_cell.length_c   1.000
_cell.angle_alpha   90.00
_cell.angle_beta   90.00
_cell.angle_gamma   90.00
#
_symmetry.space_group_name_H-M   'P 1'
#
loop_
_entity.id
_entity.type
_entity.pdbx_description
1 polymer ?
#
loop_
_entity_poly.entity_id
_entity_poly.type
_entity_poly.pdbx_seq_one_letter_code
_entity_poly.pdbx_strand_id
1 'polypeptide(L)'
;MNQQKTNDFIDEIQKLKEEDSILALYNIHHKIIHNPLSKQTAILREIERDLMIFILKECKSSESSLETNKIIKSIQNTEIDYYFMIMYNQLKLRNLQDFANEFQYFFSVNETNDILLTLIYNLLNSQKINYDFQYKKLTINPSKLKNIESNDDLMKVEKDIQIHYEKNPSEAKIAIQVFSKYITSYWIDIIFSKNTITPKIIQNVTDYLLGKITINNLNEQEKQLLEKF
;
A
#
# COMPACT_ATOMS: atom_id res chain seq x y z
N MET A 1 6.25 13.45 -31.97
CA MET A 1 7.30 14.06 -31.12
C MET A 1 8.64 13.82 -31.82
N ASN A 2 9.46 14.86 -32.04
CA ASN A 2 10.77 14.71 -32.72
C ASN A 2 11.75 13.92 -31.84
N GLN A 3 12.57 13.04 -32.43
CA GLN A 3 13.60 12.26 -31.70
C GLN A 3 14.50 13.13 -30.84
N GLN A 4 14.89 14.30 -31.32
CA GLN A 4 15.74 15.24 -30.61
C GLN A 4 15.13 15.71 -29.28
N LYS A 5 13.84 16.06 -29.25
CA LYS A 5 13.13 16.49 -28.03
C LYS A 5 13.09 15.40 -26.95
N THR A 6 13.22 14.14 -27.34
CA THR A 6 13.19 13.02 -26.40
C THR A 6 14.57 12.72 -25.86
N ASN A 7 15.61 12.85 -26.69
CA ASN A 7 16.99 12.75 -26.23
C ASN A 7 17.29 13.89 -25.23
N ASP A 8 16.85 15.12 -25.53
CA ASP A 8 17.00 16.25 -24.61
C ASP A 8 16.32 15.98 -23.25
N PHE A 9 15.12 15.38 -23.26
CA PHE A 9 14.41 14.99 -22.04
C PHE A 9 15.13 13.88 -21.28
N ILE A 10 15.68 12.88 -21.97
CA ILE A 10 16.44 11.79 -21.34
C ILE A 10 17.70 12.36 -20.66
N ASP A 11 18.41 13.28 -21.32
CA ASP A 11 19.60 13.92 -20.75
C ASP A 11 19.25 14.77 -19.52
N GLU A 12 18.11 15.47 -19.55
CA GLU A 12 17.58 16.19 -18.39
C GLU A 12 17.30 15.24 -17.23
N ILE A 13 16.62 14.12 -17.48
CA ILE A 13 16.32 13.10 -16.50
C ILE A 13 17.59 12.47 -15.90
N GLN A 14 18.62 12.22 -16.70
CA GLN A 14 19.88 11.67 -16.20
C GLN A 14 20.60 12.64 -15.26
N LYS A 15 20.58 13.94 -15.54
CA LYS A 15 21.10 14.95 -14.62
C LYS A 15 20.27 15.02 -13.35
N LEU A 16 18.95 15.09 -13.50
CA LEU A 16 18.03 15.19 -12.37
C LEU A 16 18.06 13.94 -11.48
N LYS A 17 18.37 12.76 -12.04
CA LYS A 17 18.52 11.53 -11.25
C LYS A 17 19.59 11.66 -10.16
N GLU A 18 20.71 12.31 -10.46
CA GLU A 18 21.81 12.47 -9.51
C GLU A 18 21.48 13.53 -8.44
N GLU A 19 20.64 14.50 -8.78
CA GLU A 19 20.23 15.61 -7.88
C GLU A 19 19.00 15.26 -7.03
N ASP A 20 17.95 14.71 -7.66
CA ASP A 20 16.65 14.37 -7.09
C ASP A 20 16.01 13.20 -7.87
N SER A 21 16.44 11.99 -7.54
CA SER A 21 15.99 10.75 -8.18
C SER A 21 14.47 10.55 -8.13
N ILE A 22 13.80 11.04 -7.09
CA ILE A 22 12.35 10.94 -6.93
C ILE A 22 11.63 11.89 -7.89
N LEU A 23 12.08 13.13 -8.02
CA LEU A 23 11.52 14.08 -8.98
C LEU A 23 11.77 13.60 -10.42
N ALA A 24 12.96 13.06 -10.70
CA ALA A 24 13.25 12.43 -11.99
C ALA A 24 12.26 11.30 -12.30
N LEU A 25 12.00 10.42 -11.33
CA LEU A 25 11.06 9.30 -11.49
C LEU A 25 9.64 9.81 -11.77
N TYR A 26 9.16 10.77 -10.99
CA TYR A 26 7.86 11.39 -11.20
C TYR A 26 7.73 11.98 -12.61
N ASN A 27 8.74 12.72 -13.07
CA ASN A 27 8.71 13.36 -14.39
C ASN A 27 8.66 12.33 -15.53
N ILE A 28 9.42 11.24 -15.45
CA ILE A 28 9.36 10.15 -16.44
C ILE A 28 7.98 9.49 -16.43
N HIS A 29 7.50 9.08 -15.25
CA HIS A 29 6.22 8.39 -15.11
C HIS A 29 5.06 9.24 -15.65
N HIS A 30 5.04 10.51 -15.27
CA HIS A 30 4.06 11.47 -15.75
C HIS A 30 4.13 11.63 -17.27
N LYS A 31 5.32 11.66 -17.86
CA LYS A 31 5.49 11.73 -19.32
C LYS A 31 4.93 10.50 -20.03
N ILE A 32 5.15 9.31 -19.47
CA ILE A 32 4.66 8.02 -20.00
C ILE A 32 3.12 8.00 -19.99
N ILE A 33 2.49 8.38 -18.87
CA ILE A 33 1.02 8.41 -18.73
C ILE A 33 0.39 9.35 -19.77
N HIS A 34 0.99 10.51 -20.01
CA HIS A 34 0.43 11.51 -20.94
C HIS A 34 0.75 11.21 -22.41
N ASN A 35 1.68 10.29 -22.71
CA ASN A 35 2.09 9.95 -24.08
C ASN A 35 2.25 8.43 -24.30
N PRO A 36 1.23 7.60 -24.00
CA PRO A 36 1.40 6.15 -23.89
C PRO A 36 1.76 5.47 -25.23
N LEU A 37 1.30 6.01 -26.36
CA LEU A 37 1.46 5.41 -27.69
C LEU A 37 2.69 5.89 -28.48
N SER A 38 3.63 6.59 -27.84
CA SER A 38 4.82 7.05 -28.54
C SER A 38 5.80 5.89 -28.79
N LYS A 39 6.50 5.89 -29.94
CA LYS A 39 7.60 4.93 -30.22
C LYS A 39 8.71 4.96 -29.17
N GLN A 40 8.76 6.02 -28.37
CA GLN A 40 9.76 6.26 -27.35
C GLN A 40 9.32 5.81 -25.95
N THR A 41 8.04 5.43 -25.78
CA THR A 41 7.51 4.99 -24.49
C THR A 41 8.25 3.76 -23.98
N ALA A 42 8.67 2.85 -24.86
CA ALA A 42 9.46 1.68 -24.48
C ALA A 42 10.81 2.07 -23.83
N ILE A 43 11.51 3.04 -24.42
CA ILE A 43 12.78 3.56 -23.88
C ILE A 43 12.54 4.23 -22.53
N LEU A 44 11.50 5.07 -22.43
CA LEU A 44 11.18 5.75 -21.18
C LEU A 44 10.81 4.77 -20.06
N ARG A 45 10.10 3.68 -20.37
CA ARG A 45 9.78 2.61 -19.40
C ARG A 45 11.02 1.85 -18.93
N GLU A 46 12.00 1.65 -19.80
CA GLU A 46 13.28 1.04 -19.41
C GLU A 46 14.04 1.95 -18.43
N ILE A 47 14.13 3.24 -18.74
CA ILE A 47 14.77 4.24 -17.87
C ILE A 47 14.02 4.35 -16.53
N GLU A 48 12.68 4.38 -16.56
CA GLU A 48 11.84 4.39 -15.36
C GLU A 48 12.14 3.18 -14.46
N ARG A 49 12.24 1.99 -15.05
CA ARG A 49 12.56 0.76 -14.32
C ARG A 49 13.95 0.81 -13.69
N ASP A 50 14.94 1.26 -14.45
CA ASP A 50 16.32 1.39 -13.94
C ASP A 50 16.40 2.41 -12.81
N LEU A 51 15.66 3.50 -12.92
CA LEU A 51 15.57 4.52 -11.89
C LEU A 51 14.87 4.00 -10.63
N MET A 52 13.77 3.24 -10.75
CA MET A 52 13.13 2.58 -9.61
C MET A 52 14.10 1.61 -8.92
N ILE A 53 14.84 0.80 -9.68
CA ILE A 53 15.84 -0.12 -9.12
C ILE A 53 16.95 0.65 -8.39
N PHE A 54 17.42 1.76 -8.97
CA PHE A 54 18.41 2.64 -8.34
C PHE A 54 17.90 3.19 -7.00
N ILE A 55 16.70 3.77 -6.99
CA ILE A 55 16.08 4.33 -5.77
C ILE A 55 15.93 3.26 -4.69
N LEU A 56 15.45 2.06 -5.05
CA LEU A 56 15.25 0.96 -4.11
C LEU A 56 16.56 0.43 -3.50
N LYS A 57 17.68 0.55 -4.21
CA LYS A 57 19.02 0.16 -3.73
C LYS A 57 19.67 1.25 -2.87
N GLU A 58 19.62 2.50 -3.32
CA GLU A 58 20.47 3.58 -2.82
C GLU A 58 19.73 4.59 -1.92
N CYS A 59 18.41 4.74 -2.03
CA CYS A 59 17.71 5.92 -1.51
C CYS A 59 16.45 5.59 -0.68
N LYS A 60 16.62 4.95 0.49
CA LYS A 60 15.48 4.70 1.39
C LYS A 60 14.91 5.98 2.06
N SER A 61 15.56 7.14 1.90
CA SER A 61 15.21 8.35 2.64
C SER A 61 15.79 9.65 2.05
N SER A 62 15.97 9.76 0.74
CA SER A 62 16.40 11.03 0.14
C SER A 62 15.25 12.03 0.15
N GLU A 63 15.53 13.24 0.65
CA GLU A 63 14.61 14.37 0.56
C GLU A 63 14.46 14.77 -0.91
N SER A 64 13.24 14.73 -1.42
CA SER A 64 12.91 15.22 -2.76
C SER A 64 12.38 16.65 -2.70
N SER A 65 12.56 17.42 -3.76
CA SER A 65 11.89 18.69 -4.02
C SER A 65 10.46 18.52 -4.56
N LEU A 66 10.04 17.29 -4.87
CA LEU A 66 8.70 16.99 -5.34
C LEU A 66 7.63 17.38 -4.32
N GLU A 67 6.73 18.28 -4.72
CA GLU A 67 5.63 18.78 -3.89
C GLU A 67 4.72 17.66 -3.38
N THR A 68 4.33 17.73 -2.10
CA THR A 68 3.45 16.76 -1.44
C THR A 68 2.18 16.45 -2.24
N ASN A 69 1.52 17.48 -2.81
CA ASN A 69 0.33 17.31 -3.65
C ASN A 69 0.58 16.46 -4.91
N LYS A 70 1.76 16.58 -5.53
CA LYS A 70 2.12 15.77 -6.69
C LYS A 70 2.34 14.32 -6.29
N ILE A 71 2.92 14.07 -5.11
CA ILE A 71 3.08 12.73 -4.55
C ILE A 71 1.72 12.10 -4.27
N ILE A 72 0.81 12.83 -3.60
CA ILE A 72 -0.57 12.36 -3.32
C ILE A 72 -1.29 12.03 -4.64
N LYS A 73 -1.27 12.92 -5.63
CA LYS A 73 -1.92 12.67 -6.93
C LYS A 73 -1.32 11.49 -7.71
N SER A 74 -0.01 11.26 -7.52
CA SER A 74 0.65 10.11 -8.14
C SER A 74 0.06 8.81 -7.62
N ILE A 75 -0.09 8.66 -6.31
CA ILE A 75 -0.61 7.42 -5.72
C ILE A 75 -2.13 7.24 -5.87
N GLN A 76 -2.88 8.29 -6.20
CA GLN A 76 -4.34 8.21 -6.45
C GLN A 76 -4.71 7.38 -7.68
N ASN A 77 -3.80 7.26 -8.65
CA ASN A 77 -4.08 6.72 -9.98
C ASN A 77 -3.19 5.52 -10.35
N THR A 78 -2.43 4.96 -9.41
CA THR A 78 -1.51 3.84 -9.65
C THR A 78 -1.99 2.59 -8.94
N GLU A 79 -1.81 1.43 -9.58
CA GLU A 79 -1.85 0.15 -8.89
C GLU A 79 -0.75 0.08 -7.82
N ILE A 80 -0.90 -0.82 -6.84
CA ILE A 80 0.12 -1.01 -5.81
C ILE A 80 1.32 -1.73 -6.45
N ASP A 81 2.23 -0.95 -7.01
CA ASP A 81 3.48 -1.38 -7.65
C ASP A 81 4.72 -0.71 -7.02
N TYR A 82 5.88 -0.86 -7.65
CA TYR A 82 7.11 -0.23 -7.15
C TYR A 82 7.05 1.30 -7.17
N TYR A 83 6.43 1.91 -8.19
CA TYR A 83 6.28 3.35 -8.27
C TYR A 83 5.39 3.86 -7.13
N PHE A 84 4.24 3.21 -6.90
CA PHE A 84 3.37 3.47 -5.76
C PHE A 84 4.16 3.39 -4.44
N MET A 85 4.91 2.30 -4.21
CA MET A 85 5.64 2.11 -2.96
C MET A 85 6.73 3.16 -2.75
N ILE A 86 7.41 3.60 -3.81
CA ILE A 86 8.39 4.69 -3.74
C ILE A 86 7.70 6.00 -3.35
N MET A 87 6.59 6.37 -4.01
CA MET A 87 5.85 7.60 -3.71
C MET A 87 5.21 7.55 -2.31
N TYR A 88 4.65 6.41 -1.91
CA TYR A 88 4.11 6.20 -0.57
C TYR A 88 5.18 6.36 0.52
N ASN A 89 6.38 5.83 0.31
CA ASN A 89 7.49 6.02 1.25
C ASN A 89 7.92 7.48 1.35
N GLN A 90 7.84 8.25 0.25
CA GLN A 90 8.09 9.68 0.28
C GLN A 90 7.03 10.44 1.10
N LEU A 91 5.75 10.04 1.03
CA LEU A 91 4.71 10.65 1.89
C LEU A 91 4.96 10.44 3.39
N LYS A 92 5.55 9.30 3.78
CA LYS A 92 5.91 9.05 5.19
C LYS A 92 6.85 10.11 5.76
N LEU A 93 7.64 10.76 4.91
CA LEU A 93 8.62 11.79 5.28
C LEU A 93 8.04 13.21 5.25
N ARG A 94 6.78 13.40 4.84
CA ARG A 94 6.14 14.72 4.73
C ARG A 94 5.19 14.98 5.90
N ASN A 95 4.98 16.26 6.19
CA ASN A 95 3.85 16.69 7.00
C ASN A 95 2.59 16.68 6.12
N LEU A 96 1.64 15.80 6.45
CA LEU A 96 0.40 15.62 5.69
C LEU A 96 -0.80 16.38 6.26
N GLN A 97 -0.66 17.07 7.39
CA GLN A 97 -1.78 17.71 8.08
C GLN A 97 -2.47 18.77 7.21
N ASP A 98 -1.69 19.59 6.50
CA ASP A 98 -2.21 20.64 5.60
C ASP A 98 -2.81 20.07 4.31
N PHE A 99 -2.56 18.80 4.02
CA PHE A 99 -3.03 18.08 2.83
C PHE A 99 -4.07 17.01 3.19
N ALA A 100 -4.57 16.98 4.42
CA ALA A 100 -5.44 15.92 4.92
C ALA A 100 -6.70 15.76 4.05
N ASN A 101 -7.29 16.86 3.60
CA ASN A 101 -8.48 16.85 2.73
C ASN A 101 -8.26 16.13 1.39
N GLU A 102 -7.05 16.16 0.82
CA GLU A 102 -6.72 15.49 -0.44
C GLU A 102 -6.84 13.96 -0.33
N PHE A 103 -6.67 13.41 0.88
CA PHE A 103 -6.83 11.98 1.12
C PHE A 103 -8.30 11.52 1.15
N GLN A 104 -9.28 12.44 1.20
CA GLN A 104 -10.70 12.10 1.09
C GLN A 104 -11.01 11.36 -0.20
N TYR A 105 -10.24 11.60 -1.27
CA TYR A 105 -10.36 10.86 -2.53
C TYR A 105 -10.32 9.33 -2.32
N PHE A 106 -9.35 8.83 -1.55
CA PHE A 106 -9.20 7.39 -1.30
C PHE A 106 -10.43 6.81 -0.61
N PHE A 107 -11.05 7.55 0.31
CA PHE A 107 -12.22 7.09 1.06
C PHE A 107 -13.56 7.31 0.34
N SER A 108 -13.56 8.05 -0.78
CA SER A 108 -14.79 8.39 -1.51
C SER A 108 -15.07 7.47 -2.69
N VAL A 109 -14.05 6.79 -3.22
CA VAL A 109 -14.19 5.94 -4.39
C VAL A 109 -14.71 4.57 -3.95
N ASN A 110 -15.91 4.21 -4.43
CA ASN A 110 -16.62 2.99 -4.01
C ASN A 110 -15.85 1.68 -4.28
N GLU A 111 -14.86 1.71 -5.17
CA GLU A 111 -14.08 0.54 -5.61
C GLU A 111 -12.59 0.65 -5.24
N THR A 112 -12.21 1.51 -4.30
CA THR A 112 -10.81 1.57 -3.86
C THR A 112 -10.42 0.25 -3.20
N ASN A 113 -9.29 -0.30 -3.64
CA ASN A 113 -8.69 -1.51 -3.11
C ASN A 113 -8.50 -1.41 -1.57
N ASP A 114 -9.01 -2.39 -0.82
CA ASP A 114 -8.91 -2.42 0.65
C ASP A 114 -7.46 -2.42 1.16
N ILE A 115 -6.52 -3.00 0.41
CA ILE A 115 -5.08 -2.94 0.73
C ILE A 115 -4.60 -1.49 0.67
N LEU A 116 -4.97 -0.76 -0.38
CA LEU A 116 -4.63 0.65 -0.54
C LEU A 116 -5.24 1.48 0.59
N LEU A 117 -6.53 1.28 0.90
CA LEU A 117 -7.20 1.97 1.99
C LEU A 117 -6.51 1.72 3.34
N THR A 118 -6.14 0.47 3.61
CA THR A 118 -5.43 0.09 4.84
C THR A 118 -4.07 0.80 4.93
N LEU A 119 -3.31 0.86 3.85
CA LEU A 119 -2.02 1.58 3.79
C LEU A 119 -2.20 3.08 4.02
N ILE A 120 -3.15 3.71 3.32
CA ILE A 120 -3.43 5.14 3.48
C ILE A 120 -3.89 5.45 4.90
N TYR A 121 -4.78 4.63 5.46
CA TYR A 121 -5.21 4.79 6.84
C TYR A 121 -4.04 4.69 7.83
N ASN A 122 -3.17 3.69 7.69
CA ASN A 122 -2.02 3.51 8.59
C ASN A 122 -1.04 4.69 8.49
N LEU A 123 -0.78 5.19 7.27
CA LEU A 123 0.02 6.40 7.07
C LEU A 123 -0.57 7.58 7.85
N LEU A 124 -1.86 7.87 7.65
CA LEU A 124 -2.53 9.00 8.29
C LEU A 124 -2.61 8.83 9.82
N ASN A 125 -2.82 7.60 10.31
CA ASN A 125 -2.87 7.29 11.73
C ASN A 125 -1.49 7.44 12.40
N SER A 126 -0.43 6.91 11.78
CA SER A 126 0.95 7.03 12.29
C SER A 126 1.40 8.49 12.41
N GLN A 127 0.94 9.36 11.50
CA GLN A 127 1.16 10.80 11.56
C GLN A 127 0.14 11.58 12.41
N LYS A 128 -0.80 10.88 13.06
CA LYS A 128 -1.85 11.47 13.92
C LYS A 128 -2.69 12.54 13.23
N ILE A 129 -3.02 12.33 11.95
CA ILE A 129 -3.84 13.27 11.18
C ILE A 129 -5.22 13.40 11.80
N ASN A 130 -5.54 14.60 12.27
CA ASN A 130 -6.84 14.92 12.85
C ASN A 130 -7.75 15.52 11.78
N TYR A 131 -8.41 14.64 11.02
CA TYR A 131 -9.36 14.99 9.98
C TYR A 131 -10.47 13.93 9.91
N ASP A 132 -11.71 14.37 9.73
CA ASP A 132 -12.89 13.50 9.70
C ASP A 132 -13.19 13.08 8.25
N PHE A 133 -12.68 11.93 7.83
CA PHE A 133 -12.91 11.36 6.50
C PHE A 133 -14.27 10.67 6.42
N GLN A 134 -15.00 10.89 5.33
CA GLN A 134 -16.23 10.15 5.06
C GLN A 134 -15.91 8.88 4.28
N TYR A 135 -16.31 7.73 4.80
CA TYR A 135 -16.17 6.43 4.12
C TYR A 135 -17.48 5.66 4.25
N LYS A 136 -18.16 5.45 3.11
CA LYS A 136 -19.51 4.86 3.08
C LYS A 136 -20.46 5.64 4.01
N LYS A 137 -20.94 5.01 5.10
CA LYS A 137 -21.81 5.63 6.11
C LYS A 137 -21.10 5.91 7.43
N LEU A 138 -19.77 5.88 7.44
CA LEU A 138 -18.93 6.03 8.61
C LEU A 138 -18.06 7.28 8.50
N THR A 139 -17.71 7.85 9.64
CA THR A 139 -16.67 8.88 9.76
C THR A 139 -15.42 8.27 10.36
N ILE A 140 -14.32 8.35 9.63
CA ILE A 140 -13.01 7.82 10.02
C ILE A 140 -12.12 8.99 10.38
N ASN A 141 -11.65 9.05 11.63
CA ASN A 141 -10.63 10.01 12.04
C ASN A 141 -9.38 9.26 12.53
N PRO A 142 -8.29 9.27 11.75
CA PRO A 142 -7.08 8.51 12.08
C PRO A 142 -6.50 8.86 13.45
N SER A 143 -6.54 10.12 13.89
CA SER A 143 -6.03 10.51 15.21
C SER A 143 -6.87 10.00 16.40
N LYS A 144 -8.13 9.61 16.16
CA LYS A 144 -9.10 9.19 17.21
C LYS A 144 -9.36 7.68 17.23
N LEU A 145 -8.94 6.95 16.20
CA LEU A 145 -9.22 5.53 16.02
C LEU A 145 -7.96 4.67 16.20
N LYS A 146 -8.15 3.36 16.38
CA LYS A 146 -7.03 2.44 16.62
C LYS A 146 -6.09 2.40 15.43
N ASN A 147 -4.79 2.40 15.71
CA ASN A 147 -3.76 2.07 14.74
C ASN A 147 -3.76 0.55 14.49
N ILE A 148 -3.73 0.11 13.23
CA ILE A 148 -3.73 -1.32 12.89
C ILE A 148 -2.37 -1.96 13.23
N GLU A 149 -1.25 -1.27 12.96
CA GLU A 149 0.11 -1.78 13.14
C GLU A 149 0.53 -1.89 14.62
N SER A 150 -0.08 -1.12 15.51
CA SER A 150 0.17 -1.17 16.96
C SER A 150 -1.02 -1.69 17.77
N ASN A 151 -1.89 -2.49 17.13
CA ASN A 151 -3.00 -3.14 17.82
C ASN A 151 -2.52 -4.42 18.55
N ASP A 152 -2.48 -4.36 19.89
CA ASP A 152 -2.03 -5.47 20.75
C ASP A 152 -2.76 -6.79 20.46
N ASP A 153 -4.05 -6.74 20.14
CA ASP A 153 -4.83 -7.95 19.84
C ASP A 153 -4.32 -8.61 18.56
N LEU A 154 -4.02 -7.81 17.53
CA LEU A 154 -3.46 -8.31 16.26
C LEU A 154 -2.04 -8.83 16.45
N MET A 155 -1.19 -8.12 17.21
CA MET A 155 0.17 -8.57 17.50
C MET A 155 0.18 -9.90 18.25
N LYS A 156 -0.77 -10.10 19.17
CA LYS A 156 -0.95 -11.38 19.86
C LYS A 156 -1.34 -12.50 18.90
N VAL A 157 -2.30 -12.24 18.00
CA VAL A 157 -2.70 -13.24 16.99
C VAL A 157 -1.53 -13.60 16.08
N GLU A 158 -0.77 -12.62 15.60
CA GLU A 158 0.41 -12.85 14.77
C GLU A 158 1.43 -13.75 15.47
N LYS A 159 1.74 -13.45 16.73
CA LYS A 159 2.67 -14.24 17.55
C LYS A 159 2.17 -15.68 17.73
N ASP A 160 0.90 -15.86 18.02
CA ASP A 160 0.31 -17.20 18.20
C ASP A 160 0.35 -18.02 16.90
N ILE A 161 0.17 -17.37 15.74
CA ILE A 161 0.33 -18.00 14.42
C ILE A 161 1.78 -18.43 14.18
N GLN A 162 2.74 -17.54 14.46
CA GLN A 162 4.16 -17.84 14.29
C GLN A 162 4.60 -19.03 15.15
N ILE A 163 4.13 -19.09 16.41
CA ILE A 163 4.39 -20.21 17.32
C ILE A 163 3.76 -21.50 16.79
N HIS A 164 2.51 -21.44 16.33
CA HIS A 164 1.80 -22.63 15.85
C HIS A 164 2.50 -23.30 14.64
N TYR A 165 3.02 -22.49 13.72
CA TYR A 165 3.67 -22.98 12.49
C TYR A 165 5.20 -22.91 12.54
N GLU A 166 5.81 -22.74 13.72
CA GLU A 166 7.26 -22.53 13.88
C GLU A 166 8.11 -23.61 13.19
N LYS A 167 7.64 -24.86 13.20
CA LYS A 167 8.34 -26.00 12.60
C LYS A 167 8.14 -26.15 11.09
N ASN A 168 7.19 -25.41 10.49
CA ASN A 168 6.82 -25.52 9.08
C ASN A 168 6.84 -24.15 8.40
N PRO A 169 8.01 -23.67 7.92
CA PRO A 169 8.13 -22.33 7.35
C PRO A 169 7.20 -22.03 6.17
N SER A 170 6.88 -23.06 5.36
CA SER A 170 5.94 -22.92 4.24
C SER A 170 4.50 -22.71 4.71
N GLU A 171 4.08 -23.42 5.76
CA GLU A 171 2.74 -23.25 6.35
C GLU A 171 2.64 -21.91 7.06
N ALA A 172 3.70 -21.49 7.76
CA ALA A 172 3.76 -20.17 8.39
C ALA A 172 3.57 -19.03 7.37
N LYS A 173 4.18 -19.15 6.17
CA LYS A 173 3.98 -18.17 5.08
C LYS A 173 2.52 -18.08 4.63
N ILE A 174 1.84 -19.22 4.50
CA ILE A 174 0.42 -19.24 4.11
C ILE A 174 -0.43 -18.63 5.23
N ALA A 175 -0.16 -18.98 6.49
CA ALA A 175 -0.86 -18.42 7.64
C ALA A 175 -0.70 -16.89 7.73
N ILE A 176 0.50 -16.36 7.47
CA ILE A 176 0.77 -14.92 7.41
C ILE A 176 -0.01 -14.26 6.28
N GLN A 177 -0.17 -14.92 5.12
CA GLN A 177 -1.00 -14.40 4.03
C GLN A 177 -2.49 -14.37 4.41
N VAL A 178 -3.00 -15.43 5.06
CA VAL A 178 -4.37 -15.47 5.63
C VAL A 178 -4.57 -14.36 6.65
N PHE A 179 -3.60 -14.14 7.54
CA PHE A 179 -3.64 -13.07 8.51
C PHE A 179 -3.63 -11.68 7.87
N SER A 180 -2.73 -11.44 6.91
CA SER A 180 -2.67 -10.18 6.14
C SER A 180 -3.98 -9.92 5.39
N LYS A 181 -4.57 -10.97 4.81
CA LYS A 181 -5.84 -10.87 4.10
C LYS A 181 -6.99 -10.55 5.04
N TYR A 182 -7.00 -11.13 6.24
CA TYR A 182 -7.96 -10.78 7.26
C TYR A 182 -7.84 -9.29 7.64
N ILE A 183 -6.64 -8.82 7.97
CA ILE A 183 -6.42 -7.43 8.39
C ILE A 183 -6.96 -6.47 7.32
N THR A 184 -6.61 -6.70 6.06
CA THR A 184 -7.03 -5.84 4.96
C THR A 184 -8.53 -5.95 4.66
N SER A 185 -9.15 -7.12 4.79
CA SER A 185 -10.59 -7.28 4.52
C SER A 185 -11.49 -6.72 5.64
N TYR A 186 -10.99 -6.70 6.88
CA TYR A 186 -11.73 -6.29 8.08
C TYR A 186 -11.17 -5.02 8.73
N TRP A 187 -10.39 -4.22 7.99
CA TRP A 187 -9.69 -3.05 8.53
C TRP A 187 -10.63 -2.05 9.21
N ILE A 188 -11.82 -1.84 8.67
CA ILE A 188 -12.86 -0.98 9.29
C ILE A 188 -13.25 -1.48 10.67
N ASP A 189 -13.58 -2.76 10.81
CA ASP A 189 -13.99 -3.31 12.10
C ASP A 189 -12.83 -3.27 13.11
N ILE A 190 -11.60 -3.47 12.64
CA ILE A 190 -10.39 -3.36 13.46
C ILE A 190 -10.24 -1.95 14.04
N ILE A 191 -10.32 -0.91 13.20
CA ILE A 191 -10.07 0.47 13.66
C ILE A 191 -11.17 0.98 14.60
N PHE A 192 -12.39 0.45 14.47
CA PHE A 192 -13.52 0.71 15.36
C PHE A 192 -13.61 -0.23 16.56
N SER A 193 -12.63 -1.13 16.77
CA SER A 193 -12.62 -2.11 17.87
C SER A 193 -13.86 -3.01 17.90
N LYS A 194 -14.34 -3.41 16.72
CA LYS A 194 -15.46 -4.35 16.51
C LYS A 194 -15.00 -5.72 16.03
N ASN A 195 -13.69 -5.90 15.79
CA ASN A 195 -13.16 -7.16 15.30
C ASN A 195 -13.22 -8.28 16.35
N THR A 196 -13.44 -9.50 15.90
CA THR A 196 -13.53 -10.71 16.73
C THR A 196 -12.42 -11.71 16.40
N ILE A 197 -11.32 -11.24 15.82
CA ILE A 197 -10.26 -12.10 15.32
C ILE A 197 -9.67 -12.95 16.46
N THR A 198 -9.44 -14.23 16.16
CA THR A 198 -8.73 -15.15 17.03
C THR A 198 -7.68 -15.90 16.22
N PRO A 199 -6.61 -16.42 16.86
CA PRO A 199 -5.65 -17.27 16.16
C PRO A 199 -6.30 -18.48 15.48
N LYS A 200 -7.40 -18.99 16.07
CA LYS A 200 -8.11 -20.16 15.57
C LYS A 200 -8.76 -19.94 14.20
N ILE A 201 -9.29 -18.74 13.95
CA ILE A 201 -9.86 -18.38 12.64
C ILE A 201 -8.78 -18.51 11.55
N ILE A 202 -7.59 -17.94 11.81
CA ILE A 202 -6.48 -17.96 10.86
C ILE A 202 -5.94 -19.39 10.66
N GLN A 203 -5.79 -20.15 11.74
CA GLN A 203 -5.35 -21.54 11.70
C GLN A 203 -6.33 -22.41 10.90
N ASN A 204 -7.64 -22.30 11.14
CA ASN A 204 -8.64 -23.10 10.44
C ASN A 204 -8.67 -22.82 8.93
N VAL A 205 -8.64 -21.55 8.53
CA VAL A 205 -8.59 -21.19 7.10
C VAL A 205 -7.28 -21.66 6.46
N THR A 206 -6.16 -21.55 7.18
CA THR A 206 -4.86 -22.06 6.71
C THR A 206 -4.88 -23.58 6.53
N ASP A 207 -5.39 -24.31 7.54
CA ASP A 207 -5.46 -25.77 7.50
C ASP A 207 -6.39 -26.26 6.38
N TYR A 208 -7.46 -25.51 6.06
CA TYR A 208 -8.30 -25.79 4.90
C TYR A 208 -7.53 -25.60 3.59
N LEU A 209 -6.81 -24.48 3.42
CA LEU A 209 -5.99 -24.22 2.22
C LEU A 209 -4.87 -25.26 2.04
N LEU A 210 -4.38 -25.85 3.13
CA LEU A 210 -3.41 -26.94 3.14
C LEU A 210 -4.04 -28.33 2.92
N GLY A 211 -5.37 -28.43 2.80
CA GLY A 211 -6.10 -29.70 2.64
C GLY A 211 -6.14 -30.59 3.90
N LYS A 212 -5.83 -30.04 5.07
CA LYS A 212 -5.84 -30.76 6.36
C LYS A 212 -7.25 -30.91 6.94
N ILE A 213 -8.14 -29.98 6.61
CA ILE A 213 -9.56 -30.00 6.99
C ILE A 213 -10.46 -29.69 5.77
N THR A 214 -11.76 -29.91 5.91
CA THR A 214 -12.75 -29.67 4.84
C THR A 214 -13.54 -28.38 5.07
N ILE A 215 -14.25 -27.90 4.05
CA ILE A 215 -15.07 -26.68 4.15
C ILE A 215 -16.15 -26.77 5.24
N ASN A 216 -16.60 -27.98 5.57
CA ASN A 216 -17.58 -28.23 6.62
C ASN A 216 -17.02 -28.00 8.04
N ASN A 217 -15.69 -27.93 8.17
CA ASN A 217 -15.03 -27.61 9.42
C ASN A 217 -14.93 -26.09 9.65
N LEU A 218 -15.26 -25.27 8.65
CA LEU A 218 -15.22 -23.82 8.76
C LEU A 218 -16.55 -23.25 9.24
N ASN A 219 -16.48 -22.27 10.14
CA ASN A 219 -17.64 -21.44 10.48
C ASN A 219 -17.89 -20.35 9.41
N GLU A 220 -18.99 -19.60 9.53
CA GLU A 220 -19.36 -18.59 8.53
C GLU A 220 -18.32 -17.46 8.39
N GLN A 221 -17.69 -17.03 9.48
CA GLN A 221 -16.65 -16.01 9.43
C GLN A 221 -15.39 -16.52 8.69
N GLU A 222 -15.01 -17.77 8.91
CA GLU A 222 -13.88 -18.43 8.25
C GLU A 222 -14.16 -18.63 6.74
N LYS A 223 -15.39 -19.00 6.38
CA LYS A 223 -15.83 -19.09 4.98
C LYS A 223 -15.82 -17.72 4.30
N GLN A 224 -16.32 -16.68 4.97
CA GLN A 224 -16.28 -15.32 4.45
C GLN A 224 -14.84 -14.84 4.21
N LEU A 225 -13.90 -15.17 5.10
CA LEU A 225 -12.50 -14.85 4.89
C LEU A 225 -11.93 -15.61 3.68
N LEU A 226 -12.30 -16.88 3.52
CA LEU A 226 -11.90 -17.70 2.38
C LEU A 226 -12.39 -17.12 1.04
N GLU A 227 -13.62 -16.60 0.97
CA GLU A 227 -14.16 -15.95 -0.24
C GLU A 227 -13.39 -14.69 -0.66
N LYS A 228 -12.52 -14.16 0.20
CA LYS A 228 -11.67 -13.01 -0.13
C LYS A 228 -10.37 -13.41 -0.82
N PHE A 229 -10.00 -14.69 -0.80
CA PHE A 229 -8.86 -15.25 -1.54
C PHE A 229 -9.20 -15.48 -3.01
#